data_AF-A0A3B5YSX7-F1
#
_entry.id   AF-A0A3B5YSX7-F1
#
_cell.length_a   1.000
_cell.length_b   1.000
_cell.length_c   1.000
_cell.angle_alpha   90.00
_cell.angle_beta   90.00
_cell.angle_gamma   90.00
#
_symmetry.space_group_name_H-M   'P 1'
#
loop_
_entity.id
_entity.type
_entity.pdbx_description
1 polymer ?
#
loop_
_entity_poly.entity_id
_entity_poly.type
_entity_poly.pdbx_seq_one_letter_code
_entity_poly.pdbx_strand_id
1 'polypeptide(L)'
;MSSLRVLRRSSTSTSTSTSPPSRSWSPTAAFAAATERVRAGTLSQDDAHHLFDELLRQVTPVPERPLNGFLAALARATSSAACIRDGPALDVALFNRVCREQAGPRVAPLTVHTYNILMDCCCRASRPDLGLAFFARLLRTGLKTDEITANTFLKCLCYAKRTDEAVNVLLHRMSELGCVPNAFSYSIVLKSLCDNSMSQRALDLLQMMAKEGGACSPNVVAYSTVIHGFLGRRNRQGMQSVP
;
A
#
# COMPACT_ATOMS: atom_id res chain seq x y z
N MET A 1 -19.54 51.12 66.36
CA MET A 1 -18.22 50.49 66.60
C MET A 1 -18.31 49.02 66.21
N SER A 2 -17.69 48.69 65.07
CA SER A 2 -16.83 47.53 64.81
C SER A 2 -17.26 46.06 65.08
N SER A 3 -17.16 45.26 64.00
CA SER A 3 -16.57 43.89 63.92
C SER A 3 -17.40 42.70 64.46
N LEU A 4 -17.40 41.47 63.92
CA LEU A 4 -16.53 40.73 62.97
C LEU A 4 -17.26 39.46 62.45
N ARG A 5 -16.86 38.98 61.27
CA ARG A 5 -17.30 37.74 60.57
C ARG A 5 -16.80 36.46 61.28
N VAL A 6 -17.59 35.39 61.24
CA VAL A 6 -17.10 33.99 61.27
C VAL A 6 -17.93 33.12 60.31
N LEU A 7 -17.28 32.55 59.30
CA LEU A 7 -17.82 31.49 58.43
C LEU A 7 -17.77 30.14 59.14
N ARG A 8 -18.82 29.33 59.01
CA ARG A 8 -18.75 27.88 59.25
C ARG A 8 -19.46 27.12 58.11
N ARG A 9 -18.67 26.33 57.38
CA ARG A 9 -19.11 25.35 56.35
C ARG A 9 -19.75 24.12 57.00
N SER A 10 -20.75 23.55 56.36
CA SER A 10 -21.00 22.09 56.29
C SER A 10 -22.00 21.82 55.17
N SER A 11 -21.55 21.31 54.01
CA SER A 11 -21.53 19.87 53.66
C SER A 11 -22.87 19.35 53.13
N THR A 12 -23.25 19.74 51.90
CA THR A 12 -24.26 19.03 51.10
C THR A 12 -23.61 17.86 50.38
N SER A 13 -23.90 16.65 50.85
CA SER A 13 -23.59 15.39 50.20
C SER A 13 -24.33 15.28 48.87
N THR A 14 -23.61 15.35 47.76
CA THR A 14 -24.12 14.98 46.44
C THR A 14 -23.35 13.75 45.98
N SER A 15 -24.07 12.64 45.86
CA SER A 15 -23.61 11.35 45.38
C SER A 15 -23.11 11.44 43.94
N THR A 16 -21.80 11.48 43.73
CA THR A 16 -21.19 11.21 42.43
C THR A 16 -21.14 9.70 42.21
N SER A 17 -22.26 9.16 41.74
CA SER A 17 -22.30 7.90 41.00
C SER A 17 -21.57 8.13 39.67
N THR A 18 -20.25 8.06 39.69
CA THR A 18 -19.43 8.09 38.48
C THR A 18 -19.45 6.70 37.86
N SER A 19 -20.50 6.40 37.10
CA SER A 19 -20.44 5.36 36.08
C SER A 19 -19.25 5.69 35.17
N PRO A 20 -18.39 4.73 34.80
CA PRO A 20 -17.28 5.02 33.90
C PRO A 20 -17.87 5.54 32.57
N PRO A 21 -17.30 6.60 31.97
CA PRO A 21 -17.81 7.10 30.71
C PRO A 21 -17.69 5.97 29.69
N SER A 22 -18.84 5.55 29.15
CA SER A 22 -18.88 4.74 27.93
C SER A 22 -18.04 5.46 26.89
N ARG A 23 -16.79 5.04 26.70
CA ARG A 23 -15.93 5.56 25.63
C ARG A 23 -16.70 5.31 24.36
N SER A 24 -17.21 6.38 23.76
CA SER A 24 -17.79 6.35 22.44
C SER A 24 -16.71 5.86 21.49
N TRP A 25 -16.72 4.56 21.19
CA TRP A 25 -15.84 3.99 20.19
C TRP A 25 -16.15 4.69 18.87
N SER A 26 -15.18 5.46 18.37
CA SER A 26 -15.26 6.06 17.05
C SER A 26 -14.27 5.33 16.13
N PRO A 27 -14.75 4.72 15.03
CA PRO A 27 -13.87 4.01 14.08
C PRO A 27 -12.71 4.88 13.59
N THR A 28 -12.95 6.17 13.41
CA THR A 28 -11.94 7.15 13.00
C THR A 28 -10.82 7.31 14.02
N ALA A 29 -11.12 7.47 15.31
CA ALA A 29 -10.10 7.61 16.34
C ALA A 29 -9.36 6.28 16.59
N ALA A 30 -10.08 5.16 16.50
CA ALA A 30 -9.49 3.83 16.61
C ALA A 30 -8.44 3.58 15.52
N PHE A 31 -8.77 3.88 14.25
CA PHE A 31 -7.81 3.76 13.14
C PHE A 31 -6.63 4.73 13.25
N ALA A 32 -6.87 5.97 13.70
CA ALA A 32 -5.79 6.93 13.90
C ALA A 32 -4.82 6.44 14.98
N ALA A 33 -5.34 5.99 16.13
CA ALA A 33 -4.54 5.41 17.20
C ALA A 33 -3.80 4.15 16.74
N ALA A 34 -4.47 3.27 16.00
CA ALA A 34 -3.84 2.07 15.44
C ALA A 34 -2.74 2.41 14.43
N THR A 35 -2.95 3.41 13.57
CA THR A 35 -1.94 3.91 12.62
C THR A 35 -0.69 4.41 13.34
N GLU A 36 -0.85 5.16 14.43
CA GLU A 36 0.28 5.60 15.26
C GLU A 36 0.98 4.42 15.93
N ARG A 37 0.24 3.41 16.41
CA ARG A 37 0.83 2.19 16.95
C ARG A 37 1.59 1.36 15.91
N VAL A 38 1.12 1.33 14.66
CA VAL A 38 1.85 0.72 13.54
C VAL A 38 3.16 1.47 13.29
N ARG A 39 3.12 2.80 13.23
CA ARG A 39 4.32 3.64 13.05
C ARG A 39 5.32 3.51 14.19
N ALA A 40 4.83 3.39 15.42
CA ALA A 40 5.62 3.17 16.62
C ALA A 40 6.13 1.72 16.76
N GLY A 41 5.67 0.78 15.92
CA GLY A 41 6.04 -0.64 16.00
C GLY A 41 5.47 -1.37 17.21
N THR A 42 4.45 -0.82 17.88
CA THR A 42 3.86 -1.34 19.13
C THR A 42 2.49 -2.01 18.94
N LEU A 43 2.02 -2.12 17.69
CA LEU A 43 0.77 -2.82 17.39
C LEU A 43 1.01 -4.33 17.31
N SER A 44 0.28 -5.13 18.10
CA SER A 44 0.27 -6.59 17.96
C SER A 44 -0.63 -7.02 16.80
N GLN A 45 -0.36 -8.19 16.21
CA GLN A 45 -1.26 -8.83 15.25
C GLN A 45 -2.66 -9.04 15.85
N ASP A 46 -2.75 -9.43 17.13
CA ASP A 46 -4.02 -9.66 17.81
C ASP A 46 -4.82 -8.36 17.99
N ASP A 47 -4.13 -7.25 18.27
CA ASP A 47 -4.76 -5.92 18.38
C ASP A 47 -5.34 -5.47 17.04
N ALA A 48 -4.64 -5.76 15.92
CA ALA A 48 -5.12 -5.46 14.59
C ALA A 48 -6.36 -6.30 14.22
N HIS A 49 -6.37 -7.59 14.57
CA HIS A 49 -7.54 -8.45 14.39
C HIS A 49 -8.72 -8.00 15.25
N HIS A 50 -8.50 -7.69 16.53
CA HIS A 50 -9.54 -7.19 17.43
C HIS A 50 -10.15 -5.87 16.91
N LEU A 51 -9.31 -4.94 16.44
CA LEU A 51 -9.78 -3.69 15.86
C LEU A 51 -10.68 -3.92 14.63
N PHE A 52 -10.33 -4.88 13.79
CA PHE A 52 -11.16 -5.26 12.65
C PHE A 52 -12.43 -6.01 13.08
N ASP A 53 -12.38 -6.89 14.08
CA ASP A 53 -13.56 -7.58 14.62
C ASP A 53 -14.57 -6.59 15.21
N GLU A 54 -14.09 -5.59 15.97
CA GLU A 54 -14.91 -4.54 16.54
C GLU A 54 -15.54 -3.66 15.46
N LEU A 55 -14.82 -3.45 14.36
CA LEU A 55 -15.30 -2.70 13.19
C LEU A 55 -16.35 -3.47 12.40
N LEU A 56 -16.16 -4.78 12.18
CA LEU A 56 -17.12 -5.66 11.51
C LEU A 56 -18.45 -5.76 12.28
N ARG A 57 -18.43 -5.55 13.61
CA ARG A 57 -19.61 -5.52 14.47
C ARG A 57 -20.38 -4.20 14.43
N GLN A 58 -19.81 -3.12 13.87
CA GLN A 58 -20.49 -1.82 13.81
C GLN A 58 -21.42 -1.71 12.60
N VAL A 59 -22.53 -0.98 12.77
CA VAL A 59 -23.51 -0.69 11.70
C VAL A 59 -23.06 0.48 10.81
N THR A 60 -22.04 1.23 11.24
CA THR A 60 -21.54 2.42 10.54
C THR A 60 -20.59 2.04 9.39
N PRO A 61 -20.71 2.70 8.22
CA PRO A 61 -19.83 2.44 7.09
C PRO A 61 -18.38 2.80 7.43
N VAL A 62 -17.45 1.96 6.98
CA VAL A 62 -16.02 2.10 7.25
C VAL A 62 -15.51 3.44 6.71
N PRO A 63 -14.86 4.28 7.54
CA PRO A 63 -14.35 5.54 7.05
C PRO A 63 -13.14 5.29 6.12
N GLU A 64 -13.27 5.69 4.86
CA GLU A 64 -12.29 5.40 3.80
C GLU A 64 -10.89 5.96 4.09
N ARG A 65 -10.81 7.21 4.58
CA ARG A 65 -9.52 7.90 4.82
C ARG A 65 -8.71 7.26 5.96
N PRO A 66 -9.28 7.03 7.16
CA PRO A 66 -8.57 6.34 8.24
C PRO A 66 -8.19 4.91 7.88
N LEU A 67 -9.07 4.18 7.15
CA LEU A 67 -8.76 2.84 6.66
C LEU A 67 -7.56 2.86 5.72
N ASN A 68 -7.58 3.70 4.67
CA ASN A 68 -6.46 3.83 3.73
C ASN A 68 -5.16 4.23 4.44
N GLY A 69 -5.24 5.13 5.43
CA GLY A 69 -4.09 5.53 6.25
C GLY A 69 -3.50 4.37 7.05
N PHE A 70 -4.37 3.54 7.64
CA PHE A 70 -3.97 2.35 8.40
C PHE A 70 -3.36 1.27 7.49
N LEU A 71 -4.04 0.91 6.37
CA LEU A 71 -3.53 -0.07 5.41
C LEU A 71 -2.17 0.39 4.86
N ALA A 72 -2.03 1.66 4.50
CA ALA A 72 -0.76 2.21 4.02
C ALA A 72 0.34 2.21 5.10
N ALA A 73 -0.02 2.35 6.39
CA ALA A 73 0.94 2.20 7.48
C ALA A 73 1.38 0.74 7.65
N LEU A 74 0.46 -0.22 7.58
CA LEU A 74 0.78 -1.64 7.59
C LEU A 74 1.64 -2.06 6.39
N ALA A 75 1.35 -1.54 5.20
CA ALA A 75 2.15 -1.73 3.98
C ALA A 75 3.64 -1.37 4.17
N ARG A 76 3.90 -0.34 4.98
CA ARG A 76 5.25 0.18 5.25
C ARG A 76 5.88 -0.43 6.50
N ALA A 77 5.12 -1.09 7.35
CA ALA A 77 5.61 -1.77 8.53
C ALA A 77 6.34 -3.05 8.09
N THR A 78 7.65 -2.93 7.87
CA THR A 78 8.53 -4.06 7.56
C THR A 78 8.89 -4.82 8.84
N SER A 79 9.29 -6.09 8.69
CA SER A 79 9.52 -7.12 9.71
C SER A 79 10.50 -6.78 10.86
N SER A 80 11.04 -5.57 10.93
CA SER A 80 11.96 -5.13 11.99
C SER A 80 11.25 -4.54 13.22
N ALA A 81 9.91 -4.45 13.21
CA ALA A 81 9.14 -4.10 14.40
C ALA A 81 8.89 -5.35 15.24
N ALA A 82 9.21 -5.28 16.54
CA ALA A 82 9.17 -6.41 17.47
C ALA A 82 7.80 -7.15 17.57
N CYS A 83 6.71 -6.54 17.09
CA CYS A 83 5.34 -7.05 17.26
C CYS A 83 4.65 -7.53 15.97
N ILE A 84 5.08 -7.07 14.77
CA ILE A 84 4.45 -7.46 13.48
C ILE A 84 5.47 -8.21 12.64
N ARG A 85 5.26 -9.51 12.46
CA ARG A 85 6.14 -10.39 11.69
C ARG A 85 6.11 -10.08 10.18
N ASP A 86 4.94 -9.76 9.64
CA ASP A 86 4.71 -9.43 8.24
C ASP A 86 3.51 -8.48 8.09
N GLY A 87 3.78 -7.16 8.07
CA GLY A 87 2.76 -6.12 7.94
C GLY A 87 1.96 -6.21 6.63
N PRO A 88 2.63 -6.33 5.47
CA PRO A 88 1.96 -6.51 4.18
C PRO A 88 1.07 -7.76 4.09
N ALA A 89 1.48 -8.91 4.62
CA ALA A 89 0.64 -10.11 4.62
C ALA A 89 -0.57 -9.99 5.57
N LEU A 90 -0.37 -9.38 6.75
CA LEU A 90 -1.46 -9.10 7.69
C LEU A 90 -2.49 -8.15 7.06
N ASP A 91 -2.02 -7.12 6.35
CA ASP A 91 -2.87 -6.16 5.64
C ASP A 91 -3.80 -6.84 4.62
N VAL A 92 -3.23 -7.72 3.79
CA VAL A 92 -3.98 -8.50 2.80
C VAL A 92 -4.95 -9.48 3.46
N ALA A 93 -4.57 -10.11 4.58
CA ALA A 93 -5.44 -11.03 5.31
C ALA A 93 -6.64 -10.31 5.93
N LEU A 94 -6.41 -9.17 6.61
CA LEU A 94 -7.45 -8.33 7.18
C LEU A 94 -8.40 -7.83 6.09
N PHE A 95 -7.86 -7.33 4.97
CA PHE A 95 -8.68 -6.83 3.86
C PHE A 95 -9.55 -7.93 3.23
N ASN A 96 -8.98 -9.12 3.01
CA ASN A 96 -9.72 -10.27 2.48
C ASN A 96 -10.83 -10.71 3.45
N ARG A 97 -10.58 -10.64 4.76
CA ARG A 97 -11.58 -10.93 5.79
C ARG A 97 -12.73 -9.93 5.76
N VAL A 98 -12.43 -8.62 5.66
CA VAL A 98 -13.46 -7.58 5.47
C VAL A 98 -14.29 -7.86 4.21
N CYS A 99 -13.65 -8.19 3.10
CA CYS A 99 -14.36 -8.51 1.86
C CYS A 99 -15.26 -9.76 1.96
N ARG A 100 -14.88 -10.76 2.77
CA ARG A 100 -15.66 -12.01 2.93
C ARG A 100 -16.82 -11.86 3.90
N GLU A 101 -16.58 -11.29 5.07
CA GLU A 101 -17.62 -11.14 6.10
C GLU A 101 -18.65 -10.05 5.73
N GLN A 102 -18.28 -9.11 4.86
CA GLN A 102 -19.16 -8.03 4.41
C GLN A 102 -19.56 -8.15 2.93
N ALA A 103 -19.80 -9.36 2.42
CA ALA A 103 -20.45 -9.59 1.13
C ALA A 103 -21.93 -9.12 1.05
N GLY A 104 -22.36 -8.23 1.95
CA GLY A 104 -23.62 -7.49 1.93
C GLY A 104 -23.41 -5.98 1.68
N PRO A 105 -24.48 -5.19 1.50
CA PRO A 105 -24.45 -3.83 0.93
C PRO A 105 -23.87 -2.72 1.84
N ARG A 106 -22.95 -3.03 2.76
CA ARG A 106 -22.54 -2.14 3.86
C ARG A 106 -21.11 -1.59 3.76
N VAL A 107 -20.36 -1.91 2.71
CA VAL A 107 -19.01 -1.36 2.49
C VAL A 107 -19.11 -0.11 1.62
N ALA A 108 -18.47 0.98 2.07
CA ALA A 108 -18.25 2.15 1.24
C ALA A 108 -17.55 1.71 -0.07
N PRO A 109 -17.91 2.28 -1.23
CA PRO A 109 -17.33 1.89 -2.50
C PRO A 109 -15.80 2.01 -2.43
N LEU A 110 -15.11 0.89 -2.63
CA LEU A 110 -13.65 0.85 -2.64
C LEU A 110 -13.12 1.86 -3.65
N THR A 111 -12.20 2.71 -3.22
CA THR A 111 -11.60 3.72 -4.08
C THR A 111 -10.41 3.15 -4.84
N VAL A 112 -10.04 3.77 -5.96
CA VAL A 112 -8.81 3.46 -6.71
C VAL A 112 -7.58 3.48 -5.79
N HIS A 113 -7.55 4.42 -4.83
CA HIS A 113 -6.45 4.54 -3.87
C HIS A 113 -6.31 3.31 -2.96
N THR A 114 -7.43 2.73 -2.51
CA THR A 114 -7.42 1.52 -1.69
C THR A 114 -6.83 0.33 -2.47
N TYR A 115 -7.20 0.18 -3.74
CA TYR A 115 -6.63 -0.86 -4.60
C TYR A 115 -5.13 -0.67 -4.83
N ASN A 116 -4.66 0.57 -5.02
CA ASN A 116 -3.24 0.87 -5.18
C ASN A 116 -2.42 0.49 -3.94
N ILE A 117 -2.94 0.77 -2.74
CA ILE A 117 -2.29 0.36 -1.48
C ILE A 117 -2.18 -1.17 -1.43
N LEU A 118 -3.28 -1.89 -1.67
CA LEU A 118 -3.31 -3.35 -1.60
C LEU A 118 -2.39 -4.02 -2.62
N MET A 119 -2.33 -3.46 -3.83
CA MET A 119 -1.41 -3.94 -4.87
C MET A 119 0.04 -3.73 -4.44
N ASP A 120 0.40 -2.55 -3.89
CA ASP A 120 1.74 -2.30 -3.34
C ASP A 120 2.07 -3.26 -2.18
N CYS A 121 1.10 -3.51 -1.27
CA CYS A 121 1.24 -4.50 -0.20
C CYS A 121 1.54 -5.90 -0.76
N CYS A 122 0.79 -6.35 -1.76
CA CYS A 122 1.00 -7.66 -2.38
C CYS A 122 2.38 -7.78 -3.03
N CYS A 123 2.82 -6.71 -3.70
CA CYS A 123 4.16 -6.59 -4.26
C CYS A 123 5.25 -6.71 -3.16
N ARG A 124 5.05 -6.09 -1.98
CA ARG A 124 5.99 -6.15 -0.83
C ARG A 124 5.94 -7.48 -0.07
N ALA A 125 4.77 -8.10 0.05
CA ALA A 125 4.56 -9.39 0.71
C ALA A 125 5.11 -10.58 -0.09
N SER A 126 5.78 -10.34 -1.23
CA SER A 126 6.19 -11.38 -2.19
C SER A 126 5.01 -12.25 -2.67
N ARG A 127 3.81 -11.65 -2.80
CA ARG A 127 2.58 -12.29 -3.30
C ARG A 127 1.99 -11.50 -4.47
N PRO A 128 2.75 -11.29 -5.57
CA PRO A 128 2.32 -10.43 -6.66
C PRO A 128 1.07 -10.93 -7.37
N ASP A 129 0.79 -12.25 -7.36
CA ASP A 129 -0.43 -12.83 -7.93
C ASP A 129 -1.72 -12.26 -7.31
N LEU A 130 -1.70 -12.01 -6.00
CA LEU A 130 -2.82 -11.35 -5.31
C LEU A 130 -2.97 -9.90 -5.76
N GLY A 131 -1.85 -9.21 -6.01
CA GLY A 131 -1.86 -7.86 -6.58
C GLY A 131 -2.51 -7.83 -7.97
N LEU A 132 -2.21 -8.81 -8.82
CA LEU A 132 -2.86 -8.96 -10.14
C LEU A 132 -4.36 -9.26 -10.01
N ALA A 133 -4.76 -10.09 -9.04
CA ALA A 133 -6.16 -10.36 -8.75
C ALA A 133 -6.92 -9.10 -8.27
N PHE A 134 -6.29 -8.27 -7.44
CA PHE A 134 -6.86 -6.98 -7.02
C PHE A 134 -7.02 -6.02 -8.19
N PHE A 135 -6.07 -5.96 -9.11
CA PHE A 135 -6.19 -5.16 -10.33
C PHE A 135 -7.35 -5.65 -11.22
N ALA A 136 -7.48 -6.97 -11.41
CA ALA A 136 -8.62 -7.54 -12.15
C ALA A 136 -9.97 -7.18 -11.48
N ARG A 137 -10.02 -7.18 -10.14
CA ARG A 137 -11.20 -6.74 -9.40
C ARG A 137 -11.47 -5.24 -9.57
N LEU A 138 -10.44 -4.39 -9.60
CA LEU A 138 -10.56 -2.95 -9.87
C LEU A 138 -11.15 -2.70 -11.27
N LEU A 139 -10.73 -3.44 -12.29
CA LEU A 139 -11.30 -3.28 -13.63
C LEU A 139 -12.79 -3.67 -13.68
N ARG A 140 -13.18 -4.70 -12.91
CA ARG A 140 -14.58 -5.14 -12.82
C ARG A 140 -15.50 -4.15 -12.10
N THR A 141 -14.98 -3.28 -11.24
CA THR A 141 -15.78 -2.23 -10.59
C THR A 141 -16.05 -1.04 -11.53
N GLY A 142 -15.40 -0.99 -12.70
CA GLY A 142 -15.54 0.11 -13.65
C GLY A 142 -14.88 1.41 -13.20
N LEU A 143 -14.04 1.35 -12.17
CA LEU A 143 -13.30 2.52 -11.70
C LEU A 143 -12.22 2.91 -12.72
N LYS A 144 -12.15 4.21 -13.03
CA LYS A 144 -11.15 4.74 -13.96
C LYS A 144 -9.76 4.59 -13.33
N THR A 145 -8.90 3.86 -14.00
CA THR A 145 -7.49 3.72 -13.63
C THR A 145 -6.74 5.04 -13.87
N ASP A 146 -5.79 5.33 -12.99
CA ASP A 146 -4.86 6.45 -13.14
C ASP A 146 -3.43 5.94 -13.39
N GLU A 147 -2.51 6.87 -13.67
CA GLU A 147 -1.10 6.54 -13.92
C GLU A 147 -0.47 5.79 -12.73
N ILE A 148 -0.87 6.10 -11.50
CA ILE A 148 -0.38 5.43 -10.29
C ILE A 148 -0.80 3.95 -10.30
N THR A 149 -2.05 3.67 -10.65
CA THR A 149 -2.59 2.32 -10.74
C THR A 149 -1.88 1.53 -11.83
N ALA A 150 -1.74 2.10 -13.03
CA ALA A 150 -1.05 1.44 -14.13
C ALA A 150 0.42 1.13 -13.78
N ASN A 151 1.12 2.07 -13.15
CA ASN A 151 2.48 1.87 -12.68
C ASN A 151 2.59 0.80 -11.59
N THR A 152 1.62 0.73 -10.68
CA THR A 152 1.58 -0.29 -9.63
C THR A 152 1.30 -1.67 -10.22
N PHE A 153 0.44 -1.74 -11.24
CA PHE A 153 0.19 -2.97 -12.01
C PHE A 153 1.45 -3.46 -12.73
N LEU A 154 2.16 -2.56 -13.42
CA LEU A 154 3.46 -2.88 -14.05
C LEU A 154 4.47 -3.42 -13.04
N LYS A 155 4.57 -2.80 -11.86
CA LYS A 155 5.41 -3.31 -10.77
C LYS A 155 5.02 -4.74 -10.41
N CYS A 156 3.74 -5.04 -10.16
CA CYS A 156 3.36 -6.38 -9.74
C CYS A 156 3.55 -7.44 -10.84
N LEU A 157 3.39 -7.11 -12.12
CA LEU A 157 3.81 -8.00 -13.22
C LEU A 157 5.32 -8.28 -13.20
N CYS A 158 6.14 -7.23 -12.99
CA CYS A 158 7.59 -7.37 -12.90
C CYS A 158 8.02 -8.24 -11.71
N TYR A 159 7.39 -8.08 -10.54
CA TYR A 159 7.64 -8.90 -9.35
C TYR A 159 7.19 -10.35 -9.54
N ALA A 160 6.09 -10.59 -10.28
CA ALA A 160 5.64 -11.92 -10.66
C ALA A 160 6.52 -12.60 -11.73
N LYS A 161 7.66 -11.99 -12.12
CA LYS A 161 8.52 -12.44 -13.22
C LYS A 161 7.82 -12.52 -14.58
N ARG A 162 6.67 -11.85 -14.73
CA ARG A 162 5.89 -11.72 -15.98
C ARG A 162 6.35 -10.50 -16.78
N THR A 163 7.66 -10.37 -17.00
CA THR A 163 8.25 -9.17 -17.62
C THR A 163 7.80 -8.97 -19.07
N ASP A 164 7.57 -10.04 -19.82
CA ASP A 164 7.02 -9.97 -21.17
C ASP A 164 5.66 -9.29 -21.21
N GLU A 165 4.80 -9.66 -20.28
CA GLU A 165 3.48 -9.05 -20.15
C GLU A 165 3.58 -7.61 -19.64
N ALA A 166 4.53 -7.30 -18.76
CA ALA A 166 4.78 -5.93 -18.34
C ALA A 166 5.19 -5.04 -19.53
N VAL A 167 6.06 -5.54 -20.43
CA VAL A 167 6.43 -4.85 -21.67
C VAL A 167 5.23 -4.67 -22.59
N ASN A 168 4.43 -5.73 -22.80
CA ASN A 168 3.22 -5.65 -23.63
C ASN A 168 2.21 -4.64 -23.09
N VAL A 169 1.99 -4.63 -21.77
CA VAL A 169 1.09 -3.67 -21.12
C VAL A 169 1.61 -2.24 -21.31
N LEU A 170 2.90 -2.01 -21.04
CA LEU A 170 3.54 -0.71 -21.20
C LEU A 170 3.38 -0.14 -22.61
N LEU A 171 3.64 -0.96 -23.64
CA LEU A 171 3.70 -0.49 -25.03
C LEU A 171 2.34 -0.46 -25.73
N HIS A 172 1.42 -1.36 -25.36
CA HIS A 172 0.20 -1.57 -26.14
C HIS A 172 -1.10 -1.42 -25.35
N ARG A 173 -1.07 -1.60 -24.02
CA ARG A 173 -2.32 -1.68 -23.23
C ARG A 173 -2.50 -0.55 -22.22
N MET A 174 -1.52 0.34 -22.02
CA MET A 174 -1.71 1.51 -21.15
C MET A 174 -2.81 2.44 -21.68
N SER A 175 -2.93 2.58 -23.00
CA SER A 175 -4.02 3.34 -23.64
C SER A 175 -5.41 2.71 -23.40
N GLU A 176 -5.51 1.38 -23.38
CA GLU A 176 -6.74 0.66 -23.00
C GLU A 176 -7.14 0.95 -21.55
N LEU A 177 -6.16 1.21 -20.68
CA LEU A 177 -6.36 1.66 -19.30
C LEU A 177 -6.57 3.19 -19.19
N GLY A 178 -6.70 3.90 -20.33
CA GLY A 178 -6.86 5.35 -20.37
C GLY A 178 -5.67 6.12 -19.80
N CYS A 179 -4.48 5.52 -19.78
CA CYS A 179 -3.26 6.07 -19.20
C CYS A 179 -2.17 6.20 -20.28
N VAL A 180 -1.32 7.21 -20.16
CA VAL A 180 -0.16 7.38 -21.04
C VAL A 180 1.10 6.91 -20.29
N PRO A 181 1.96 6.08 -20.91
CA PRO A 181 3.25 5.75 -20.33
C PRO A 181 4.05 7.01 -20.03
N ASN A 182 4.67 7.06 -18.85
CA ASN A 182 5.57 8.15 -18.48
C ASN A 182 6.98 7.58 -18.19
N ALA A 183 7.96 8.46 -17.95
CA ALA A 183 9.33 8.05 -17.66
C ALA A 183 9.42 7.05 -16.47
N PHE A 184 8.50 7.13 -15.50
CA PHE A 184 8.43 6.20 -14.38
C PHE A 184 7.94 4.81 -14.80
N SER A 185 6.90 4.72 -15.65
CA SER A 185 6.41 3.46 -16.23
C SER A 185 7.53 2.69 -16.94
N TYR A 186 8.28 3.40 -17.80
CA TYR A 186 9.43 2.83 -18.51
C TYR A 186 10.54 2.40 -17.54
N SER A 187 10.86 3.20 -16.53
CA SER A 187 11.90 2.88 -15.55
C SER A 187 11.59 1.59 -14.77
N ILE A 188 10.32 1.34 -14.44
CA ILE A 188 9.89 0.08 -13.78
C ILE A 188 10.23 -1.14 -14.65
N VAL A 189 9.85 -1.09 -15.93
CA VAL A 189 10.04 -2.21 -16.86
C VAL A 189 11.52 -2.38 -17.23
N LEU A 190 12.26 -1.28 -17.44
CA LEU A 190 13.71 -1.30 -17.66
C LEU A 190 14.45 -1.97 -16.51
N LYS A 191 14.12 -1.61 -15.27
CA LYS A 191 14.68 -2.26 -14.09
C LYS A 191 14.38 -3.75 -14.07
N SER A 192 13.13 -4.13 -14.36
CA SER A 192 12.74 -5.56 -14.42
C SER A 192 13.48 -6.34 -15.50
N LEU A 193 13.66 -5.77 -16.70
CA LEU A 193 14.42 -6.39 -17.79
C LEU A 193 15.88 -6.59 -17.40
N CYS A 194 16.48 -5.62 -16.72
CA CYS A 194 17.85 -5.74 -16.19
C CYS A 194 17.94 -6.82 -15.11
N ASP A 195 17.02 -6.80 -14.14
CA ASP A 195 16.96 -7.77 -13.03
C ASP A 195 16.74 -9.21 -13.55
N ASN A 196 15.98 -9.37 -14.64
CA ASN A 196 15.71 -10.65 -15.30
C ASN A 196 16.66 -10.98 -16.44
N SER A 197 17.82 -10.30 -16.52
CA SER A 197 18.88 -10.70 -17.45
C SER A 197 18.49 -10.58 -18.94
N MET A 198 17.52 -9.72 -19.28
CA MET A 198 17.04 -9.46 -20.63
C MET A 198 17.68 -8.19 -21.22
N SER A 199 19.02 -8.17 -21.24
CA SER A 199 19.83 -6.98 -21.56
C SER A 199 19.53 -6.37 -22.94
N GLN A 200 19.38 -7.19 -23.98
CA GLN A 200 19.08 -6.70 -25.32
C GLN A 200 17.76 -5.94 -25.36
N ARG A 201 16.72 -6.50 -24.72
CA ARG A 201 15.39 -5.87 -24.68
C ARG A 201 15.38 -4.60 -23.84
N ALA A 202 16.23 -4.50 -22.82
CA ALA A 202 16.40 -3.26 -22.07
C ALA A 202 17.01 -2.15 -22.95
N LEU A 203 17.96 -2.49 -23.84
CA LEU A 203 18.50 -1.54 -24.82
C LEU A 203 17.46 -1.14 -25.86
N ASP A 204 16.71 -2.11 -26.40
CA ASP A 204 15.67 -1.83 -27.38
C ASP A 204 14.61 -0.89 -26.80
N LEU A 205 14.20 -1.11 -25.53
CA LEU A 205 13.27 -0.24 -24.81
C LEU A 205 13.85 1.17 -24.56
N LEU A 206 15.12 1.29 -24.18
CA LEU A 206 15.80 2.59 -24.06
C LEU A 206 15.86 3.34 -25.40
N GLN A 207 16.13 2.63 -26.50
CA GLN A 207 16.16 3.22 -27.83
C GLN A 207 14.78 3.69 -28.28
N MET A 208 13.72 2.93 -27.95
CA MET A 208 12.35 3.35 -28.21
C MET A 208 12.01 4.64 -27.45
N MET A 209 12.33 4.72 -26.16
CA MET A 209 12.17 5.95 -25.38
C MET A 209 12.94 7.14 -25.98
N ALA A 210 14.15 6.91 -26.49
CA ALA A 210 14.95 7.95 -27.14
C ALA A 210 14.35 8.41 -28.48
N LYS A 211 13.71 7.50 -29.22
CA LYS A 211 13.06 7.79 -30.52
C LYS A 211 11.71 8.49 -30.37
N GLU A 212 10.92 8.12 -29.35
CA GLU A 212 9.63 8.78 -29.08
C GLU A 212 9.82 10.25 -28.66
N GLY A 213 10.90 10.57 -27.96
CA GLY A 213 11.24 11.94 -27.57
C GLY A 213 10.25 12.57 -26.57
N GLY A 214 10.52 13.80 -26.14
CA GLY A 214 9.61 14.55 -25.25
C GLY A 214 9.62 14.10 -23.78
N ALA A 215 8.43 14.04 -23.17
CA ALA A 215 8.24 13.76 -21.74
C ALA A 215 8.64 12.33 -21.30
N CYS A 216 8.87 11.43 -22.26
CA CYS A 216 9.30 10.05 -22.05
C CYS A 216 10.78 9.82 -22.37
N SER A 217 11.55 10.89 -22.56
CA SER A 217 12.98 10.79 -22.86
C SER A 217 13.74 10.05 -21.76
N PRO A 218 14.73 9.20 -22.10
CA PRO A 218 15.51 8.49 -21.12
C PRO A 218 16.27 9.49 -20.24
N ASN A 219 15.99 9.45 -18.93
CA ASN A 219 16.70 10.28 -17.96
C ASN A 219 17.96 9.55 -17.44
N VAL A 220 18.76 10.25 -16.63
CA VAL A 220 19.98 9.68 -16.02
C VAL A 220 19.67 8.37 -15.29
N VAL A 221 18.52 8.28 -14.61
CA VAL A 221 18.11 7.06 -13.89
C VAL A 221 17.91 5.88 -14.85
N ALA A 222 17.30 6.09 -16.01
CA ALA A 222 17.10 5.04 -17.01
C ALA A 222 18.43 4.51 -17.56
N TYR A 223 19.36 5.41 -17.93
CA TYR A 223 20.70 5.01 -18.38
C TYR A 223 21.51 4.33 -17.27
N SER A 224 21.54 4.89 -16.06
CA SER A 224 22.23 4.29 -14.92
C SER A 224 21.68 2.91 -14.56
N THR A 225 20.38 2.69 -14.68
CA THR A 225 19.75 1.38 -14.42
C THR A 225 20.25 0.32 -15.40
N VAL A 226 20.33 0.65 -16.69
CA VAL A 226 20.82 -0.28 -17.72
C VAL A 226 22.33 -0.52 -17.59
N ILE A 227 23.12 0.54 -17.36
CA ILE A 227 24.57 0.43 -17.13
C ILE A 227 24.85 -0.44 -15.90
N HIS A 228 24.17 -0.19 -14.77
CA HIS A 228 24.31 -0.99 -13.56
C HIS A 228 23.86 -2.45 -13.78
N GLY A 229 22.74 -2.65 -14.49
CA GLY A 229 22.26 -3.97 -14.88
C GLY A 229 23.27 -4.76 -15.71
N PHE A 230 24.06 -4.10 -16.55
CA PHE A 230 25.06 -4.75 -17.41
C PHE A 230 26.38 -4.98 -16.69
N LEU A 231 26.86 -4.00 -15.92
CA LEU A 231 28.08 -4.11 -15.14
C LEU A 231 27.95 -5.14 -14.01
N GLY A 232 26.78 -5.24 -13.38
CA GLY A 232 26.48 -6.29 -12.40
C GLY A 232 26.55 -7.71 -12.98
N ARG A 233 26.42 -7.89 -14.30
CA ARG A 233 26.62 -9.18 -14.98
C ARG A 233 28.07 -9.48 -15.31
N ARG A 234 28.86 -8.47 -15.67
CA ARG A 234 30.29 -8.64 -15.98
C ARG A 234 31.08 -9.18 -14.79
N ASN A 235 30.72 -8.78 -13.56
CA ASN A 235 31.31 -9.36 -12.35
C ASN A 235 30.85 -10.79 -12.02
N ARG A 236 29.66 -11.24 -12.48
CA ARG A 236 29.19 -12.62 -12.24
C ARG A 236 29.73 -13.61 -13.27
N GLN A 237 29.91 -13.19 -14.52
CA GLN A 237 30.49 -14.04 -15.57
C GLN A 237 32.02 -14.13 -15.45
N GLY A 238 32.70 -13.09 -14.97
CA GLY A 238 34.15 -13.14 -14.71
C GLY A 238 34.57 -14.06 -13.56
N MET A 239 33.62 -14.53 -12.73
CA MET A 239 33.87 -15.46 -11.62
C MET A 239 33.57 -16.93 -11.98
N GLN A 240 32.99 -17.19 -13.15
CA GLN A 240 32.81 -18.55 -13.71
C GLN A 240 33.86 -18.89 -14.78
N SER A 241 34.79 -17.98 -15.06
CA SER A 241 35.86 -18.14 -16.03
C SER A 241 37.24 -17.97 -15.38
N VAL A 242 37.49 -18.70 -14.29
CA VAL A 242 38.86 -18.97 -13.83
C VAL A 242 39.07 -20.48 -13.99
N PRO A 243 39.95 -20.92 -14.91
CA PRO A 243 40.26 -22.34 -15.08
C PRO A 243 40.99 -22.94 -13.87
#